data_AF-A0A8S2WFW4-F1
#
_entry.id   AF-A0A8S2WFW4-F1
#
_cell.length_a   1.000
_cell.length_b   1.000
_cell.length_c   1.000
_cell.angle_alpha   90.00
_cell.angle_beta   90.00
_cell.angle_gamma   90.00
#
_symmetry.space_group_name_H-M   'P 1'
#
loop_
_entity.id
_entity.type
_entity.pdbx_description
1 polymer ?
#
loop_
_entity_poly.entity_id
_entity_poly.type
_entity_poly.pdbx_seq_one_letter_code
_entity_poly.pdbx_strand_id
1 'polypeptide(L)' 'MLPQDESLKILKEFLLEHHYEKVQGIPIGIILQLADLVLKETAFVDGNKFYRQIIGGAMGSPFTLTLAN' A
#
# COMPACT_ATOMS: atom_id res chain seq x y z
N MET A 1 -6.94 -3.62 -13.08
CA MET A 1 -6.42 -3.97 -11.76
C MET A 1 -4.95 -3.64 -11.80
N LEU A 2 -4.49 -2.65 -11.04
CA LEU A 2 -3.07 -2.30 -10.98
C LEU A 2 -2.33 -3.47 -10.32
N PRO A 3 -1.34 -4.10 -10.99
CA PRO A 3 -0.46 -5.07 -10.36
C PRO A 3 0.13 -4.49 -9.06
N GLN A 4 0.35 -5.34 -8.05
CA GLN A 4 0.90 -4.90 -6.76
C GLN A 4 2.25 -4.18 -6.93
N ASP A 5 3.08 -4.65 -7.86
CA ASP A 5 4.36 -4.05 -8.20
C ASP A 5 4.21 -2.66 -8.83
N GLU A 6 3.19 -2.46 -9.67
CA GLU A 6 2.89 -1.16 -10.26
C GLU A 6 2.35 -0.19 -9.21
N SER A 7 1.61 -0.68 -8.21
CA SER A 7 1.06 0.13 -7.11
C SER A 7 2.18 0.71 -6.21
N LEU A 8 3.21 -0.07 -5.90
CA LEU A 8 4.38 0.41 -5.15
C LEU A 8 5.21 1.41 -5.95
N LYS A 9 5.31 1.19 -7.27
CA LYS A 9 6.00 2.11 -8.17
C LYS A 9 5.30 3.47 -8.22
N ILE A 10 3.97 3.49 -8.35
CA ILE A 10 3.17 4.73 -8.33
C ILE A 10 3.33 5.47 -7.00
N LEU A 11 3.26 4.76 -5.86
CA LEU A 11 3.48 5.39 -4.55
C LEU A 11 4.86 6.04 -4.46
N LYS A 12 5.90 5.37 -4.96
CA LYS A 12 7.26 5.91 -5.00
C LYS A 12 7.34 7.15 -5.88
N GLU A 13 6.77 7.09 -7.08
CA GLU A 13 6.75 8.21 -8.03
C GLU A 13 6.00 9.42 -7.45
N PHE A 14 4.83 9.20 -6.83
CA PHE A 14 4.08 10.24 -6.13
C PHE A 14 4.89 10.93 -5.03
N LEU A 15 5.54 10.15 -4.16
CA LEU A 15 6.32 10.71 -3.06
C LEU A 15 7.53 11.52 -3.56
N LEU A 16 8.18 11.05 -4.64
CA LEU A 16 9.31 11.76 -5.27
C LEU A 16 8.88 13.04 -5.98
N GLU A 17 7.77 13.01 -6.72
CA GLU A 17 7.19 14.16 -7.42
C GLU A 17 6.86 15.30 -6.43
N HIS A 18 6.39 14.94 -5.24
CA HIS A 18 6.09 15.91 -4.18
C HIS A 18 7.30 16.25 -3.28
N HIS A 19 8.52 15.85 -3.67
CA HIS A 19 9.76 16.10 -2.95
C HIS A 19 9.73 15.64 -1.48
N TYR A 20 8.91 14.63 -1.17
CA TYR A 20 9.04 13.97 0.11
C TYR A 20 10.34 13.16 0.08
N GLU A 21 11.16 13.31 1.11
CA GLU A 21 12.23 12.35 1.43
C GLU A 21 11.84 11.50 2.65
N LYS A 22 10.94 12.07 3.47
CA LYS A 22 10.40 11.49 4.70
C LYS A 22 8.97 11.97 4.88
N VAL A 23 8.12 11.12 5.44
CA VAL A 23 6.76 11.49 5.91
C VAL A 23 6.77 11.40 7.43
N GLN A 24 6.51 12.52 8.10
CA GLN A 24 6.55 12.60 9.58
C GLN A 24 7.86 12.04 10.19
N GLY A 25 9.00 12.27 9.52
CA GLY A 25 10.31 11.76 9.94
C GLY A 25 10.62 10.32 9.54
N ILE A 26 9.65 9.57 8.99
CA ILE A 26 9.82 8.22 8.49
C ILE A 26 10.38 8.26 7.05
N PRO A 27 11.56 7.67 6.77
CA PRO A 27 12.12 7.62 5.42
C PRO A 27 11.19 6.90 4.44
N ILE A 28 11.13 7.37 3.19
CA ILE A 28 10.30 6.74 2.15
C ILE A 28 10.63 5.27 1.95
N GLY A 29 11.90 4.87 2.06
CA GLY A 29 12.28 3.46 1.99
C GLY A 29 11.53 2.58 2.99
N ILE A 30 11.32 3.07 4.22
CA ILE A 30 10.54 2.38 5.26
C ILE A 30 9.06 2.34 4.87
N ILE A 31 8.51 3.44 4.34
CA ILE A 31 7.12 3.53 3.89
C ILE A 31 6.84 2.53 2.77
N LEU A 32 7.75 2.44 1.80
CA LEU A 32 7.64 1.49 0.68
C LEU A 32 7.76 0.04 1.16
N GLN A 33 8.64 -0.25 2.12
CA GLN A 33 8.75 -1.59 2.72
C GLN A 33 7.49 -1.97 3.50
N LEU A 34 6.90 -1.03 4.24
CA LEU A 34 5.65 -1.25 4.95
C LEU A 34 4.49 -1.48 3.97
N ALA A 35 4.42 -0.68 2.91
CA ALA A 35 3.42 -0.85 1.86
C ALA A 35 3.54 -2.21 1.16
N ASP A 36 4.77 -2.66 0.86
CA ASP A 36 5.05 -3.98 0.28
C ASP A 36 4.59 -5.11 1.21
N LEU A 37 4.87 -5.01 2.52
CA LEU A 37 4.42 -5.97 3.52
C LEU A 37 2.88 -6.05 3.56
N VAL A 38 2.19 -4.90 3.58
CA VAL A 38 0.72 -4.84 3.60
C VAL A 38 0.11 -5.44 2.33
N LEU A 39 0.69 -5.14 1.16
CA LEU A 39 0.23 -5.68 -0.12
C LEU A 39 0.43 -7.20 -0.22
N LYS A 40 1.56 -7.71 0.28
CA LYS A 40 1.87 -9.15 0.32
C LYS A 40 1.00 -9.90 1.31
N GLU A 41 0.81 -9.36 2.52
CA GLU A 41 0.00 -10.05 3.51
C GLU A 41 -1.49 -10.00 3.21
N THR A 42 -1.91 -9.05 2.36
CA THR A 42 -3.32 -8.87 1.97
C THR A 42 -4.23 -8.82 3.21
N ALA A 43 -3.71 -8.28 4.32
CA ALA A 43 -4.38 -8.26 5.61
C ALA A 43 -4.71 -6.82 6.01
N PHE A 44 -5.92 -6.61 6.55
CA PHE A 44 -6.37 -5.31 7.03
C PHE A 44 -7.16 -5.46 8.33
N VAL A 45 -7.25 -4.36 9.08
CA VAL A 45 -8.00 -4.30 10.34
C VAL A 45 -9.27 -3.49 10.12
N ASP A 46 -10.41 -4.07 10.52
CA ASP A 46 -11.70 -3.39 10.56
C ASP A 46 -12.44 -3.78 11.85
N GLY A 47 -13.08 -2.83 12.52
CA GLY A 47 -13.83 -3.10 13.77
C GLY A 47 -13.05 -3.90 14.83
N ASN A 48 -11.74 -3.66 14.98
CA ASN A 48 -10.83 -4.37 15.88
C ASN A 48 -10.64 -5.87 15.57
N LYS A 49 -10.90 -6.28 14.33
CA LYS A 49 -10.69 -7.65 13.83
C LYS A 49 -9.69 -7.63 12.68
N PHE A 50 -8.88 -8.67 12.60
CA PHE A 50 -7.95 -8.88 11.48
C PHE A 50 -8.62 -9.70 10.39
N TYR A 51 -8.58 -9.20 9.17
CA TYR A 51 -9.09 -9.85 7.98
C TYR A 51 -7.92 -10.16 7.05
N ARG A 52 -7.87 -11.38 6.52
CA ARG A 52 -6.93 -11.75 5.47
C ARG A 52 -7.71 -11.97 4.18
N GLN A 53 -7.36 -11.21 3.16
CA GLN A 53 -7.99 -11.32 1.86
C GLN A 53 -7.48 -12.57 1.15
N ILE A 54 -8.41 -13.38 0.66
CA ILE A 54 -8.08 -14.58 -0.13
C ILE A 54 -7.72 -14.10 -1.54
N ILE A 55 -6.60 -14.59 -2.08
CA ILE A 55 -6.10 -14.26 -3.43
C ILE A 55 -7.22 -14.48 -4.46
N GLY A 56 -7.51 -13.46 -5.26
CA GLY A 56 -8.59 -13.47 -6.26
C GLY A 56 -9.90 -12.80 -5.82
N GLY A 57 -10.06 -12.44 -4.54
CA GLY A 57 -11.22 -11.71 -4.02
C GLY A 57 -11.02 -10.19 -3.89
N ALA A 58 -9.89 -9.64 -4.35
CA ALA A 58 -9.46 -8.28 -4.06
C ALA A 58 -10.04 -7.19 -4.98
N MET A 59 -11.36 -7.06 -4.94
CA MET A 59 -12.09 -5.84 -5.31
C MET A 59 -12.57 -5.10 -4.05
N GLY A 60 -11.69 -4.73 -3.12
CA GLY A 60 -12.20 -4.00 -1.94
C GLY A 60 -11.29 -3.65 -0.78
N SER A 61 -10.00 -4.01 -0.79
CA SER A 61 -9.11 -3.52 0.26
C SER A 61 -8.97 -2.00 0.13
N PRO A 62 -9.27 -1.19 1.16
CA PRO A 62 -9.21 0.27 1.09
C PRO A 62 -7.83 0.75 0.63
N PHE A 63 -6.74 0.12 1.10
CA PHE A 63 -5.38 0.48 0.70
C PHE A 63 -5.09 0.17 -0.77
N THR A 64 -5.57 -0.98 -1.27
CA THR A 64 -5.42 -1.36 -2.68
C THR A 64 -6.27 -0.48 -3.59
N LEU A 65 -7.46 -0.05 -3.12
CA LEU A 65 -8.28 0.94 -3.81
C LEU A 65 -7.63 2.33 -3.78
N THR A 66 -7.02 2.76 -2.67
CA THR A 66 -6.31 4.04 -2.57
C THR A 66 -5.06 4.09 -3.44
N LEU A 67 -4.36 2.97 -3.65
CA LEU A 67 -3.21 2.91 -4.56
C LEU A 67 -3.60 2.74 -6.04
N ALA A 68 -4.82 2.26 -6.33
CA ALA A 68 -5.28 2.01 -7.70
C ALA A 68 -6.13 3.15 -8.29
N ASN A 69 -6.47 4.17 -7.50
CA ASN A 69 -7.22 5.36 -7.90
C ASN A 69 -6.26 6.53 -8.09
#